data_AF-A0A2V8NRA5-F1
#
_entry.id   AF-A0A2V8NRA5-F1
#
_cell.length_a   1.000
_cell.length_b   1.000
_cell.length_c   1.000
_cell.angle_alpha   90.00
_cell.angle_beta   90.00
_cell.angle_gamma   90.00
#
_symmetry.space_group_name_H-M   'P 1'
#
loop_
_entity.id
_entity.type
_entity.pdbx_description
1 polymer ?
#
loop_
_entity_poly.entity_id
_entity_poly.type
_entity_poly.pdbx_seq_one_letter_code
_entity_poly.pdbx_strand_id
1 'polypeptide(L)'
;MQLETMQDMDRLIVRTDNSTYEITLISARSGEILIRGGRFFPEFTPVRLAGSSLGGSFLKLRGIYLGFNLEIQVDRQLIVTSRVRKISITR
;
A
#
# COMPACT_ATOMS: atom_id res chain seq x y z
N MET A 1 -1.19 9.89 3.40
CA MET A 1 0.27 9.88 3.25
C MET A 1 0.56 9.65 1.78
N GLN A 2 1.21 10.61 1.14
CA GLN A 2 1.55 10.52 -0.27
C GLN A 2 2.95 9.89 -0.38
N LEU A 3 3.15 8.93 -1.29
CA LEU A 3 4.46 8.26 -1.40
C LEU A 3 5.57 9.23 -1.84
N GLU A 4 5.26 10.21 -2.69
CA GLU A 4 6.26 11.17 -3.21
C GLU A 4 6.87 12.08 -2.13
N THR A 5 6.28 12.13 -0.93
CA THR A 5 6.82 12.87 0.21
C THR A 5 7.71 12.02 1.11
N MET A 6 7.97 10.76 0.73
CA MET A 6 8.76 9.79 1.47
C MET A 6 10.08 9.49 0.75
N GLN A 7 11.03 8.91 1.47
CA GLN A 7 12.30 8.48 0.90
C GLN A 7 12.21 7.01 0.46
N ASP A 8 12.91 6.68 -0.62
CA ASP A 8 13.08 5.27 -0.98
C ASP A 8 13.77 4.53 0.18
N MET A 9 13.40 3.26 0.35
CA MET A 9 13.70 2.41 1.51
C MET A 9 12.97 2.75 2.82
N ASP A 10 12.14 3.81 2.87
CA ASP A 10 11.26 4.03 4.02
C ASP A 10 10.33 2.82 4.22
N ARG A 11 10.12 2.46 5.50
CA ARG A 11 9.27 1.36 5.90
C ARG A 11 7.99 1.84 6.58
N LEU A 12 6.91 1.15 6.28
CA LEU A 12 5.58 1.44 6.74
C LEU A 12 4.92 0.19 7.29
N ILE A 13 4.20 0.36 8.39
CA ILE A 13 3.19 -0.60 8.86
C ILE A 13 1.81 0.00 8.59
N VAL A 14 1.04 -0.64 7.72
CA VAL A 14 -0.32 -0.25 7.38
C VAL A 14 -1.29 -1.29 7.91
N ARG A 15 -2.11 -0.91 8.89
CA ARG A 15 -3.18 -1.76 9.40
C ARG A 15 -4.47 -1.41 8.68
N THR A 16 -5.13 -2.39 8.10
CA THR A 16 -6.49 -2.30 7.56
C THR A 16 -7.50 -2.93 8.51
N ASP A 17 -8.79 -2.98 8.14
CA ASP A 17 -9.80 -3.70 8.94
C ASP A 17 -9.45 -5.18 9.13
N ASN A 18 -8.81 -5.81 8.14
CA ASN A 18 -8.72 -7.27 8.08
C ASN A 18 -7.27 -7.77 8.22
N SER A 19 -6.28 -6.91 8.05
CA SER A 19 -4.88 -7.34 7.92
C SER A 19 -3.92 -6.22 8.31
N THR A 20 -2.69 -6.60 8.63
CA THR A 20 -1.56 -5.68 8.75
C THR A 20 -0.60 -5.96 7.62
N TYR A 21 -0.12 -4.90 6.98
CA TYR A 21 0.84 -4.95 5.90
C TYR A 21 2.12 -4.26 6.32
N GLU A 22 3.23 -4.93 6.08
CA GLU A 22 4.58 -4.38 6.12
C GLU A 22 4.95 -3.97 4.69
N ILE A 23 5.31 -2.70 4.52
CA ILE A 23 5.60 -2.11 3.22
C ILE A 23 6.97 -1.45 3.28
N THR A 24 7.85 -1.79 2.34
CA THR A 24 9.09 -1.05 2.07
C THR A 24 8.92 -0.31 0.76
N LEU A 25 9.18 1.00 0.75
CA LEU A 25 9.11 1.81 -0.46
C LEU A 25 10.34 1.54 -1.33
N ILE A 26 10.17 1.09 -2.57
CA ILE A 26 11.29 0.89 -3.51
C ILE A 26 11.49 2.13 -4.37
N SER A 27 10.38 2.68 -4.88
CA SER A 27 10.40 3.93 -5.65
C SER A 27 9.12 4.71 -5.42
N ALA A 28 9.24 5.85 -4.73
CA ALA A 28 8.16 6.79 -4.48
C ALA A 28 7.48 7.26 -5.77
N ARG A 29 8.26 7.45 -6.84
CA ARG A 29 7.81 8.01 -8.11
C ARG A 29 6.95 7.04 -8.91
N SER A 30 7.37 5.78 -9.01
CA SER A 30 6.64 4.73 -9.74
C SER A 30 5.55 4.06 -8.90
N GLY A 31 5.66 4.16 -7.56
CA GLY A 31 4.80 3.44 -6.61
C GLY A 31 5.24 1.98 -6.42
N GLU A 32 6.45 1.62 -6.81
CA GLU A 32 7.01 0.29 -6.57
C GLU A 32 7.29 0.11 -5.07
N ILE A 33 6.79 -0.98 -4.52
CA ILE A 33 6.93 -1.33 -3.11
C ILE A 33 7.21 -2.83 -2.96
N LEU A 34 7.83 -3.19 -1.83
CA LEU A 34 7.87 -4.56 -1.35
C LEU A 34 6.82 -4.70 -0.24
N ILE A 35 5.86 -5.60 -0.38
CA ILE A 35 4.76 -5.78 0.59
C ILE A 35 4.75 -7.19 1.17
N ARG A 36 4.47 -7.30 2.46
CA ARG A 36 4.09 -8.56 3.14
C ARG A 36 2.85 -8.31 3.98
N GLY A 37 1.94 -9.26 4.03
CA GLY A 37 0.76 -9.25 4.90
C GLY A 37 -0.56 -9.56 4.19
N GLY A 38 -1.57 -9.85 5.01
CA GLY A 38 -2.86 -10.33 4.54
C GLY A 38 -2.77 -11.67 3.80
N ARG A 39 -3.88 -12.13 3.25
CA ARG A 39 -3.95 -13.45 2.59
C ARG A 39 -3.24 -13.54 1.23
N PHE A 40 -2.97 -12.40 0.60
CA PHE A 40 -2.45 -12.34 -0.77
C PHE A 40 -0.93 -12.19 -0.85
N PHE A 41 -0.28 -11.77 0.24
CA PHE A 41 1.17 -11.54 0.28
C PHE A 41 1.79 -12.21 1.52
N PRO A 42 1.77 -13.56 1.60
CA PRO A 42 2.31 -14.28 2.76
C PRO A 42 3.81 -14.05 2.96
N GLU A 43 4.53 -13.72 1.88
CA GLU A 43 5.94 -13.37 1.86
C GLU A 43 6.13 -11.97 1.25
N PHE A 44 7.31 -11.39 1.42
CA PHE A 44 7.64 -10.10 0.81
C PHE A 44 7.61 -10.20 -0.71
N THR A 45 6.65 -9.51 -1.32
CA THR A 45 6.36 -9.58 -2.75
C THR A 45 6.54 -8.20 -3.38
N PRO A 46 7.30 -8.07 -4.49
CA PRO A 46 7.40 -6.82 -5.22
C PRO A 46 6.10 -6.54 -5.96
N VAL A 47 5.51 -5.36 -5.73
CA VAL A 47 4.24 -4.95 -6.33
C VAL A 47 4.25 -3.45 -6.62
N ARG A 48 3.22 -2.97 -7.31
CA ARG A 48 2.99 -1.55 -7.49
C ARG A 48 1.77 -1.08 -6.72
N LEU A 49 1.92 -0.06 -5.87
CA LEU A 49 0.79 0.66 -5.30
C LEU A 49 0.23 1.63 -6.34
N ALA A 50 -0.94 1.32 -6.88
CA ALA A 50 -1.64 2.24 -7.79
C ALA A 50 -2.15 3.47 -7.01
N GLY A 51 -2.65 3.25 -5.80
CA GLY A 51 -3.12 4.30 -4.91
C GLY A 51 -4.07 3.75 -3.85
N SER A 52 -4.99 4.60 -3.42
CA SER A 52 -6.12 4.16 -2.59
C SER A 52 -7.42 4.85 -2.98
N SER A 53 -8.54 4.14 -2.83
CA SER A 53 -9.88 4.57 -3.22
C SER A 53 -10.91 4.30 -2.13
N LEU A 54 -12.16 4.72 -2.35
CA LEU A 54 -13.31 4.33 -1.53
C LEU A 54 -14.02 3.09 -2.12
N GLY A 55 -13.25 2.10 -2.61
CA GLY A 55 -13.78 0.86 -3.17
C GLY A 55 -14.24 0.99 -4.63
N GLY A 56 -13.38 1.52 -5.50
CA GLY A 56 -13.64 1.64 -6.95
C GLY A 56 -14.10 3.03 -7.43
N SER A 57 -14.13 4.02 -6.54
CA SER A 57 -14.30 5.45 -6.88
C SER A 57 -12.94 6.12 -7.13
N PHE A 58 -12.86 7.45 -7.05
CA PHE A 58 -11.65 8.26 -7.28
C PHE A 58 -10.41 7.66 -6.61
N LEU A 59 -9.44 7.30 -7.45
CA LEU A 59 -8.16 6.76 -7.02
C LEU A 59 -7.21 7.90 -6.67
N LYS A 60 -6.82 7.98 -5.39
CA LYS A 60 -5.72 8.86 -4.98
C LYS A 60 -4.40 8.19 -5.33
N LEU A 61 -3.85 8.59 -6.47
CA LEU A 61 -2.65 8.00 -7.06
C LEU A 61 -1.48 7.97 -6.07
N ARG A 62 -0.93 6.77 -5.86
CA ARG A 62 0.25 6.52 -5.03
C ARG A 62 0.15 7.13 -3.63
N GLY A 63 -1.05 7.14 -3.05
CA GLY A 63 -1.29 7.64 -1.70
C GLY A 63 -1.99 6.60 -0.84
N ILE A 64 -1.66 6.59 0.45
CA ILE A 64 -2.23 5.74 1.50
C ILE A 64 -2.99 6.63 2.47
N TYR A 65 -4.32 6.47 2.58
CA TYR A 65 -5.16 7.33 3.41
C TYR A 65 -6.04 6.53 4.37
N LEU A 66 -6.23 7.03 5.58
CA LEU A 66 -7.16 6.45 6.55
C LEU A 66 -8.58 6.41 5.96
N GLY A 67 -9.28 5.29 6.17
CA GLY A 67 -10.63 5.06 5.67
C GLY A 67 -10.71 4.61 4.19
N PHE A 68 -9.61 4.63 3.45
CA PHE A 68 -9.55 4.20 2.05
C PHE A 68 -9.05 2.76 1.93
N ASN A 69 -9.38 2.11 0.83
CA ASN A 69 -8.86 0.80 0.43
C ASN A 69 -7.59 0.99 -0.40
N LEU A 70 -6.50 0.29 -0.09
CA LEU A 70 -5.35 0.23 -0.98
C LEU A 70 -5.68 -0.55 -2.24
N GLU A 71 -5.22 -0.04 -3.38
CA GLU A 71 -5.28 -0.66 -4.68
C GLU A 71 -3.86 -1.03 -5.15
N ILE A 72 -3.58 -2.33 -5.16
CA ILE A 72 -2.26 -2.90 -5.35
C ILE A 72 -2.27 -3.72 -6.63
N GLN A 73 -1.42 -3.35 -7.58
CA GLN A 73 -1.24 -4.08 -8.81
C GLN A 73 -0.10 -5.10 -8.63
N VAL A 74 -0.42 -6.36 -8.87
CA VAL A 74 0.52 -7.48 -8.91
C VAL A 74 0.26 -8.27 -10.18
N ASP A 75 1.29 -8.47 -10.99
CA ASP A 75 1.17 -9.01 -12.35
C ASP A 75 0.05 -8.32 -13.16
N ARG A 76 -1.00 -9.07 -13.52
CA ARG A 76 -2.18 -8.59 -14.28
C ARG A 76 -3.42 -8.46 -13.40
N GLN A 77 -3.27 -8.52 -12.08
CA GLN A 77 -4.36 -8.50 -11.12
C GLN A 77 -4.32 -7.25 -10.25
N LEU A 78 -5.52 -6.82 -9.85
CA LEU A 78 -5.72 -5.75 -8.88
C LEU A 78 -6.18 -6.37 -7.56
N ILE A 79 -5.38 -6.20 -6.52
CA ILE A 79 -5.73 -6.56 -5.15
C ILE A 79 -6.21 -5.31 -4.44
N VAL A 80 -7.45 -5.37 -3.93
CA VAL A 80 -8.05 -4.30 -3.14
C VAL A 80 -8.11 -4.75 -1.69
N THR A 81 -7.49 -3.97 -0.79
CA THR A 81 -7.49 -4.24 0.65
C THR A 81 -8.79 -3.76 1.30
N SER A 82 -9.05 -4.10 2.57
CA SER A 82 -10.09 -3.41 3.37
C SER A 82 -9.61 -2.02 3.82
N ARG A 83 -10.45 -1.25 4.52
CA ARG A 83 -10.14 0.17 4.81
C ARG A 83 -8.93 0.28 5.72
N VAL A 84 -8.01 1.18 5.39
CA VAL A 84 -6.85 1.52 6.22
C VAL A 84 -7.32 2.18 7.53
N ARG A 85 -6.81 1.68 8.65
CA ARG A 85 -7.10 2.15 10.02
C ARG A 85 -5.92 2.75 10.73
N LYS A 86 -4.70 2.39 10.35
CA LYS A 86 -3.47 2.96 10.92
C LYS A 86 -2.36 2.95 9.88
N ILE A 87 -1.55 3.99 9.90
CA ILE A 87 -0.32 4.11 9.12
C ILE A 87 0.76 4.47 10.14
N SER A 88 1.84 3.71 10.18
CA SER A 88 2.99 3.97 11.06
C SER A 88 4.27 3.90 10.22
N ILE A 89 5.13 4.90 10.32
CA ILE A 89 6.47 4.85 9.73
C ILE A 89 7.38 4.13 10.71
N THR A 90 8.19 3.21 10.21
CA THR A 90 9.20 2.47 10.99
C THR A 90 10.58 2.76 10.41
N ARG A 91 11.57 2.91 11.30
CA ARG A 91 12.99 3.03 10.91
C ARG A 91 13.61 1.65 10.75
#